data_AF-A0A840P0S3-F1
#
_entry.id   AF-A0A840P0S3-F1
#
_cell.length_a   1.000
_cell.length_b   1.000
_cell.length_c   1.000
_cell.angle_alpha   90.00
_cell.angle_beta   90.00
_cell.angle_gamma   90.00
#
_symmetry.space_group_name_H-M   'P 1'
#
loop_
_entity.id
_entity.type
_entity.pdbx_description
1 polymer ?
#
loop_
_entity_poly.entity_id
_entity_poly.type
_entity_poly.pdbx_seq_one_letter_code
_entity_poly.pdbx_strand_id
1 'polypeptide(L)'
;MAETEHHQQSHGGRASSWLAVTVTLIGFVLGGVALCIGPNWFLFWLGAGIVVLGGVLALVFDIFSDVIIDAPRVIVPPDREVAEAPGQGERDRAEH
;
A
#
# COMPACT_ATOMS: atom_id res chain seq x y z
N MET A 1 9.12 -11.75 27.13
CA MET A 1 8.02 -12.23 26.27
C MET A 1 7.09 -11.03 26.10
N ALA A 2 7.05 -10.25 25.03
CA ALA A 2 7.27 -10.56 23.62
C ALA A 2 8.36 -9.66 23.02
N GLU A 3 9.28 -10.30 22.33
CA GLU A 3 10.24 -9.68 21.41
C GLU A 3 9.59 -9.68 20.01
N THR A 4 10.09 -8.81 19.12
CA THR A 4 9.80 -8.70 17.67
C THR A 4 8.77 -7.65 17.22
N GLU A 5 9.02 -6.36 17.51
CA GLU A 5 8.49 -5.29 16.66
C GLU A 5 9.34 -5.22 15.38
N HIS A 6 9.04 -6.12 14.43
CA HIS A 6 9.68 -6.17 13.13
C HIS A 6 9.55 -4.83 12.40
N HIS A 7 10.68 -4.22 12.04
CA HIS A 7 10.78 -3.19 11.00
C HIS A 7 10.22 -3.74 9.69
N GLN A 8 8.93 -3.53 9.42
CA GLN A 8 8.30 -3.84 8.13
C GLN A 8 8.04 -2.54 7.40
N GLN A 9 9.14 -1.96 6.89
CA GLN A 9 9.09 -0.93 5.87
C GLN A 9 8.80 -1.61 4.51
N SER A 10 7.58 -2.15 4.38
CA SER A 10 7.09 -2.74 3.14
C SER A 10 6.44 -1.63 2.32
N HIS A 11 6.98 -1.34 1.14
CA HIS A 11 6.51 -0.30 0.22
C HIS A 11 5.14 -0.64 -0.44
N GLY A 12 4.39 -1.58 0.11
CA GLY A 12 3.11 -2.04 -0.43
C GLY A 12 2.04 -2.07 0.65
N GLY A 13 1.56 -0.89 1.06
CA GLY A 13 0.45 -0.72 2.00
C GLY A 13 0.70 -1.24 3.41
N ARG A 14 0.25 -0.51 4.44
CA ARG A 14 0.25 -0.97 5.82
C ARG A 14 -0.43 -2.34 5.90
N ALA A 15 0.06 -3.23 6.77
CA ALA A 15 -0.50 -4.58 6.97
C ALA A 15 -2.03 -4.58 7.21
N SER A 16 -2.57 -3.47 7.72
CA SER A 16 -3.99 -3.22 7.90
C SER A 16 -4.80 -3.18 6.59
N SER A 17 -4.22 -2.66 5.50
CA SER A 17 -4.83 -2.63 4.16
C SER A 17 -4.98 -4.06 3.61
N TRP A 18 -3.92 -4.86 3.73
CA TRP A 18 -3.93 -6.26 3.29
C TRP A 18 -4.98 -7.11 4.03
N LEU A 19 -5.19 -6.85 5.33
CA LEU A 19 -6.21 -7.53 6.13
C LEU A 19 -7.63 -7.19 5.64
N ALA A 20 -7.92 -5.91 5.37
CA ALA A 20 -9.22 -5.51 4.83
C ALA A 20 -9.48 -6.13 3.44
N VAL A 21 -8.46 -6.17 2.59
CA VAL A 21 -8.53 -6.80 1.26
C VAL A 21 -8.81 -8.30 1.36
N THR A 22 -8.07 -9.03 2.20
CA THR A 22 -8.25 -10.49 2.32
C THR A 22 -9.60 -10.88 2.88
N VAL A 23 -10.12 -10.16 3.88
CA VAL A 23 -11.47 -10.41 4.42
C VAL A 23 -12.54 -10.22 3.34
N THR A 24 -12.44 -9.13 2.58
CA THR A 24 -13.39 -8.84 1.49
C THR A 24 -13.31 -9.90 0.39
N LEU A 25 -12.11 -10.34 0.04
CA LEU A 25 -11.88 -11.36 -0.99
C LEU A 25 -12.46 -12.72 -0.58
N ILE A 26 -12.29 -13.12 0.69
CA ILE A 26 -12.87 -14.36 1.23
C ILE A 26 -14.40 -14.30 1.18
N GLY A 27 -15.01 -13.19 1.60
CA GLY A 27 -16.46 -13.00 1.53
C GLY A 27 -16.99 -13.13 0.10
N PHE A 28 -16.29 -12.52 -0.86
CA PHE A 28 -16.66 -12.57 -2.27
C PHE A 28 -16.56 -13.99 -2.84
N VAL A 29 -15.48 -14.72 -2.54
CA VAL A 29 -15.30 -16.11 -2.99
C VAL A 29 -16.39 -17.00 -2.42
N LEU A 30 -16.70 -16.90 -1.13
CA LEU A 30 -17.77 -17.67 -0.49
C LEU A 30 -19.14 -17.36 -1.10
N GLY A 31 -19.44 -16.08 -1.34
CA GLY A 31 -20.70 -15.65 -1.99
C GLY A 31 -20.80 -16.11 -3.45
N GLY A 32 -19.71 -16.02 -4.21
CA GLY A 32 -19.65 -16.49 -5.60
C GLY A 32 -19.81 -18.01 -5.72
N VAL A 33 -19.11 -18.77 -4.88
CA VAL A 33 -19.24 -20.23 -4.83
C VAL A 33 -20.66 -20.66 -4.42
N ALA A 34 -21.30 -19.93 -3.50
CA ALA A 34 -22.69 -20.18 -3.11
C ALA A 34 -23.69 -20.01 -4.26
N LEU A 35 -23.42 -19.10 -5.21
CA LEU A 35 -24.22 -18.94 -6.43
C LEU A 35 -24.00 -20.10 -7.42
N CYS A 36 -22.81 -20.70 -7.44
CA CYS A 36 -22.46 -21.77 -8.37
C CYS A 36 -22.95 -23.17 -7.94
N ILE A 37 -23.08 -23.46 -6.64
CA ILE A 37 -23.44 -24.81 -6.12
C ILE A 37 -24.97 -25.10 -6.14
N GLY A 38 -25.73 -24.35 -6.93
CA GLY A 38 -27.20 -24.34 -6.85
C GLY A 38 -27.67 -23.37 -5.77
N PRO A 39 -28.92 -22.87 -5.85
CA PRO A 39 -29.36 -21.69 -5.11
C PRO A 39 -29.46 -21.94 -3.59
N ASN A 40 -28.31 -21.92 -2.92
CA ASN A 40 -28.21 -21.89 -1.48
C ASN A 40 -28.24 -20.43 -1.03
N TRP A 41 -29.45 -19.90 -0.98
CA TRP A 41 -29.73 -18.52 -0.59
C TRP A 41 -29.15 -18.15 0.79
N PHE A 42 -29.04 -19.13 1.71
CA PHE A 42 -28.43 -18.92 3.02
C PHE A 42 -26.93 -18.62 2.93
N LEU A 43 -26.17 -19.43 2.17
CA LEU A 43 -24.74 -19.17 1.97
C LEU A 43 -24.47 -17.88 1.20
N PHE A 44 -25.37 -17.51 0.26
CA PHE A 44 -25.27 -16.25 -0.44
C PHE A 44 -25.38 -15.05 0.50
N TRP A 45 -26.40 -15.02 1.38
CA TRP A 45 -26.56 -13.94 2.35
C TRP A 45 -25.43 -13.90 3.39
N LEU A 46 -24.89 -15.07 3.77
CA LEU A 46 -23.70 -15.14 4.63
C LEU A 46 -22.48 -14.53 3.94
N GLY A 47 -22.21 -14.89 2.68
CA GLY A 47 -21.14 -14.31 1.88
C GLY A 47 -21.31 -12.80 1.67
N ALA A 48 -22.52 -12.35 1.35
CA ALA A 48 -22.84 -10.93 1.23
C ALA A 48 -22.61 -10.17 2.54
N GLY A 49 -22.98 -10.75 3.69
CA GLY A 49 -22.70 -10.18 5.01
C GLY A 49 -21.20 -10.04 5.29
N ILE A 50 -20.39 -11.04 4.92
CA ILE A 50 -18.92 -10.98 5.07
C ILE A 50 -18.32 -9.91 4.16
N VAL A 51 -18.82 -9.74 2.93
CA VAL A 51 -18.38 -8.66 2.02
C VAL A 51 -18.71 -7.29 2.60
N VAL A 52 -19.92 -7.10 3.13
CA VAL A 52 -20.31 -5.85 3.79
C VAL A 52 -19.42 -5.57 5.00
N LEU A 53 -19.13 -6.59 5.83
CA LEU A 53 -18.23 -6.45 6.96
C LEU A 53 -16.80 -6.11 6.51
N GLY A 54 -16.29 -6.73 5.44
CA GLY A 54 -15.01 -6.40 4.81
C GLY A 54 -14.96 -4.95 4.32
N GLY A 55 -16.06 -4.47 3.72
CA GLY A 55 -16.20 -3.07 3.32
C GLY A 55 -16.20 -2.11 4.50
N VAL A 56 -16.89 -2.44 5.60
CA VAL A 56 -16.85 -1.64 6.84
C VAL A 56 -15.44 -1.60 7.42
N LEU A 57 -14.73 -2.74 7.46
CA LEU A 57 -13.33 -2.78 7.91
C LEU A 57 -12.42 -1.93 7.01
N ALA A 58 -12.63 -1.94 5.70
CA ALA A 58 -11.89 -1.08 4.76
C ALA A 58 -12.11 0.42 5.02
N LEU A 59 -13.34 0.81 5.39
CA LEU A 59 -13.66 2.18 5.79
C LEU A 59 -13.01 2.54 7.14
N VAL A 60 -13.10 1.66 8.15
CA VAL A 60 -12.55 1.89 9.49
C VAL A 60 -11.02 2.00 9.46
N PHE A 61 -10.36 1.18 8.65
CA PHE A 61 -8.89 1.20 8.54
C PHE A 61 -8.35 2.24 7.57
N ASP A 62 -9.24 3.01 6.95
CA ASP A 62 -8.90 4.09 6.02
C ASP A 62 -7.87 3.64 4.96
N ILE A 63 -8.23 2.56 4.26
CA ILE A 63 -7.35 1.91 3.28
C ILE A 63 -6.86 2.86 2.18
N PHE A 64 -7.61 3.93 1.90
CA PHE A 64 -7.24 4.89 0.87
C PHE A 64 -6.22 5.92 1.37
N SER A 65 -6.19 6.23 2.67
CA SER A 65 -5.13 7.05 3.28
C SER A 65 -3.81 6.29 3.45
N ASP A 66 -3.84 4.97 3.33
CA ASP A 66 -2.65 4.13 3.28
C ASP A 66 -1.89 4.24 1.94
N VAL A 67 -2.54 4.77 0.91
CA VAL A 67 -1.86 5.12 -0.34
C VAL A 67 -1.01 6.36 -0.08
N ILE A 68 0.25 6.12 0.28
CA ILE A 68 1.28 7.16 0.37
C ILE A 68 1.42 7.78 -1.02
N ILE A 69 0.99 9.04 -1.17
CA ILE A 69 1.41 9.87 -2.29
C ILE A 69 2.83 10.34 -1.95
N ASP A 70 3.81 9.83 -2.69
CA ASP A 70 5.20 10.28 -2.58
C ASP A 70 5.25 11.82 -2.62
N ALA A 71 6.10 12.40 -1.77
CA ALA A 71 6.35 13.83 -1.80
C ALA A 71 6.64 14.27 -3.25
N PRO A 72 6.07 15.40 -3.74
CA PRO A 72 6.16 15.78 -5.14
C PRO A 72 7.61 15.70 -5.60
N ARG A 73 7.90 14.82 -6.57
CA ARG A 73 9.24 14.69 -7.12
C ARG A 73 9.67 16.05 -7.69
N VAL A 74 10.57 16.72 -6.99
CA VAL A 74 11.11 18.02 -7.41
C VAL A 74 12.03 17.73 -8.59
N ILE A 75 11.55 18.04 -9.80
CA ILE A 75 12.37 17.98 -11.01
C ILE A 75 13.31 19.18 -10.94
N VAL A 76 14.57 18.96 -10.55
CA VAL A 76 15.61 19.99 -10.64
C VAL A 76 15.95 20.17 -12.12
N PRO A 77 15.79 21.37 -12.69
CA PRO A 77 16.22 21.64 -14.05
C PRO A 77 17.75 21.48 -14.19
N PRO A 78 18.25 20.81 -15.24
CA PRO A 78 19.68 20.47 -15.38
C PRO A 78 20.60 21.70 -15.51
N ASP A 79 20.07 22.91 -15.68
CA ASP A 79 20.83 24.16 -15.68
C ASP A 79 21.27 24.62 -14.28
N ARG A 80 20.69 24.07 -13.20
CA ARG A 80 21.06 24.42 -11.82
C ARG A 80 22.27 23.63 -11.29
N GLU A 81 22.46 22.37 -11.70
CA GLU A 81 23.65 21.58 -11.32
C GLU A 81 24.94 22.12 -11.95
N VAL A 82 24.84 22.65 -13.17
CA VAL A 82 26.00 23.18 -13.91
C VAL A 82 26.43 24.56 -13.37
N ALA A 83 25.52 25.30 -12.73
CA ALA A 83 25.80 26.63 -12.20
C ALA A 83 26.52 26.62 -10.83
N GLU A 84 26.42 25.55 -10.05
CA GLU A 84 26.89 25.49 -8.66
C GLU A 84 28.16 24.65 -8.44
N ALA A 85 28.85 24.24 -9.51
CA ALA A 85 30.15 23.58 -9.41
C ALA A 85 31.32 24.54 -9.73
N PRO A 86 31.73 25.46 -8.83
CA PRO A 86 33.03 26.08 -8.95
C PRO A 86 34.12 25.05 -8.62
N GLY A 87 34.83 24.61 -9.67
CA GLY A 87 36.26 24.30 -9.59
C GLY A 87 36.67 23.00 -8.88
N GLN A 88 36.09 21.85 -9.23
CA GLN A 88 36.73 20.56 -8.89
C GLN A 88 38.14 20.45 -9.53
N GLY A 89 38.33 21.00 -10.73
CA GLY A 89 39.63 21.04 -11.41
C GLY A 89 40.67 21.99 -10.79
N GLU A 90 40.26 22.88 -9.88
CA GLU A 90 41.20 23.79 -9.19
C GLU A 90 41.72 23.18 -7.89
N ARG A 91 40.98 22.22 -7.31
CA ARG A 91 41.42 21.43 -6.15
C ARG A 91 42.54 20.45 -6.53
N ASP A 92 42.41 19.77 -7.65
CA ASP A 92 43.41 18.82 -8.14
C ASP A 92 44.76 19.49 -8.53
N ARG A 93 44.75 20.80 -8.79
CA ARG A 93 45.97 21.57 -9.10
C ARG A 93 46.72 22.06 -7.86
N ALA A 94 46.06 22.11 -6.71
CA ALA A 94 46.67 22.55 -5.45
C ALA A 94 47.38 21.41 -4.69
N GLU A 95 47.16 20.16 -5.09
CA GLU A 95 47.70 18.96 -4.43
C GLU A 95 48.95 18.36 -5.12
N HIS A 96 49.52 19.05 -6.11
CA HIS A 96 50.76 18.69 -6.83
C HIS A 96 51.82 19.79 -6.74
#